data_AF-A0A6B1BR69-F1
#
_entry.id   AF-A0A6B1BR69-F1
#
_cell.length_a   1.000
_cell.length_b   1.000
_cell.length_c   1.000
_cell.angle_alpha   90.00
_cell.angle_beta   90.00
_cell.angle_gamma   90.00
#
_symmetry.space_group_name_H-M   'P 1'
#
loop_
_entity.id
_entity.type
_entity.pdbx_description
1 polymer ?
#
loop_
_entity_poly.entity_id
_entity_poly.type
_entity_poly.pdbx_seq_one_letter_code
_entity_poly.pdbx_strand_id
1 'polypeptide(L)'
;MNKIIPVLCLIFAIAACGDDNPADSGQPVVNQTFNLPSGTSEDFSFTVDTDIQQNVILQGEFSVENGSVQMAVVTESEYQIWRAGSTPTVIYSTDIVSEDTFSFSIDDSDTYYIVFLNNGPDTVTVNAEIFLLSTAEQEI
;
A
#
# COMPACT_ATOMS: atom_id res chain seq x y z
N MET A 1 66.22 -34.20 18.09
CA MET A 1 65.62 -33.14 17.25
C MET A 1 64.13 -33.14 17.50
N ASN A 2 63.65 -32.18 18.29
CA ASN A 2 62.25 -32.09 18.74
C ASN A 2 61.34 -31.63 17.60
N LYS A 3 60.30 -32.41 17.31
CA LYS A 3 59.22 -32.05 16.39
C LYS A 3 58.19 -31.20 17.15
N ILE A 4 58.01 -29.96 16.72
CA ILE A 4 56.97 -29.05 17.20
C ILE A 4 55.66 -29.41 16.50
N ILE A 5 54.60 -29.64 17.26
CA ILE A 5 53.23 -29.88 16.77
C ILE A 5 52.53 -28.52 16.72
N PRO A 6 51.97 -28.08 15.58
CA PRO A 6 51.11 -26.90 15.57
C PRO A 6 49.72 -27.27 16.09
N VAL A 7 49.32 -26.59 17.17
CA VAL A 7 47.96 -26.61 17.71
C VAL A 7 47.08 -25.81 16.76
N LEU A 8 46.17 -26.50 16.08
CA LEU A 8 45.13 -25.91 15.24
C LEU A 8 44.05 -25.32 16.16
N CYS A 9 44.08 -24.01 16.39
CA CYS A 9 42.97 -23.31 17.03
C CYS A 9 41.76 -23.28 16.09
N LEU A 10 40.82 -24.17 16.34
CA LEU A 10 39.51 -24.20 15.69
C LEU A 10 38.65 -23.09 16.30
N ILE A 11 38.55 -21.94 15.63
CA ILE A 11 37.60 -20.89 15.98
C ILE A 11 36.26 -21.26 15.32
N PHE A 12 35.32 -21.78 16.10
CA PHE A 12 33.91 -21.83 15.70
C PHE A 12 33.37 -20.40 15.75
N ALA A 13 33.28 -19.76 14.58
CA ALA A 13 32.41 -18.59 14.42
C ALA A 13 30.97 -19.12 14.43
N ILE A 14 30.30 -18.98 15.57
CA ILE A 14 28.84 -19.07 15.61
C ILE A 14 28.36 -17.81 14.90
N ALA A 15 28.05 -17.93 13.61
CA ALA A 15 27.23 -16.94 12.95
C ALA A 15 25.91 -16.92 13.72
N ALA A 16 25.70 -15.85 14.48
CA ALA A 16 24.36 -15.48 14.89
C ALA A 16 23.60 -15.27 13.58
N CYS A 17 22.79 -16.26 13.20
CA CYS A 17 21.65 -16.03 12.32
C CYS A 17 20.83 -15.00 13.10
N GLY A 18 20.97 -13.72 12.73
CA GLY A 18 20.00 -12.73 13.15
C GLY A 18 18.65 -13.25 12.70
N ASP A 19 17.66 -13.20 13.59
CA ASP A 19 16.28 -13.39 13.22
C ASP A 19 15.99 -12.47 12.03
N ASP A 20 15.98 -13.04 10.82
CA ASP A 20 15.30 -12.48 9.66
C ASP A 20 13.81 -12.61 9.97
N ASN A 21 13.35 -11.84 10.96
CA ASN A 21 11.95 -11.52 11.07
C ASN A 21 11.69 -10.71 9.80
N PRO A 22 10.89 -11.20 8.83
CA PRO A 22 10.53 -10.36 7.70
C PRO A 22 9.78 -9.19 8.32
N ALA A 23 10.45 -8.05 8.41
CA ALA A 23 9.82 -6.82 8.79
C ALA A 23 8.65 -6.67 7.82
N ASP A 24 7.45 -6.62 8.39
CA ASP A 24 6.19 -6.26 7.76
C ASP A 24 6.36 -4.81 7.24
N SER A 25 7.13 -4.65 6.17
CA SER A 25 7.45 -3.36 5.59
C SER A 25 6.35 -3.07 4.60
N GLY A 26 5.31 -2.36 5.06
CA GLY A 26 4.23 -1.91 4.21
C GLY A 26 4.75 -1.23 2.95
N GLN A 27 4.32 -1.72 1.78
CA GLN A 27 4.65 -1.09 0.51
C GLN A 27 3.85 0.21 0.40
N PRO A 28 4.49 1.39 0.25
CA PRO A 28 3.75 2.62 0.05
C PRO A 28 3.01 2.56 -1.29
N VAL A 29 1.70 2.82 -1.26
CA VAL A 29 0.84 2.96 -2.44
C VAL A 29 0.70 4.44 -2.78
N VAL A 30 0.43 5.28 -1.78
CA VAL A 30 0.41 6.74 -1.89
C VAL A 30 1.20 7.30 -0.72
N ASN A 31 2.19 8.14 -0.99
CA ASN A 31 2.92 8.85 0.06
C ASN A 31 3.36 10.21 -0.49
N GLN A 32 2.38 11.07 -0.71
CA GLN A 32 2.59 12.36 -1.36
C GLN A 32 1.50 13.37 -1.04
N THR A 33 1.85 14.64 -1.23
CA THR A 33 0.92 15.76 -1.27
C THR A 33 0.67 16.16 -2.72
N PHE A 34 -0.59 16.37 -3.10
CA PHE A 34 -0.96 16.77 -4.45
C PHE A 34 -2.11 17.79 -4.44
N ASN A 35 -2.18 18.61 -5.48
CA ASN A 35 -3.28 19.55 -5.69
C ASN A 35 -4.32 18.90 -6.58
N LEU A 36 -5.58 18.96 -6.18
CA LEU A 36 -6.70 18.36 -6.90
C LEU A 36 -7.68 19.47 -7.35
N PRO A 37 -7.65 19.88 -8.64
CA PRO A 37 -8.54 20.91 -9.17
C PRO A 37 -10.03 20.56 -9.03
N SER A 38 -10.87 21.60 -9.01
CA SER A 38 -12.33 21.44 -9.02
C SER A 38 -12.82 20.60 -10.21
N GLY A 39 -13.70 19.65 -9.94
CA GLY A 39 -14.32 18.77 -10.94
C GLY A 39 -13.34 17.75 -11.56
N THR A 40 -12.22 17.48 -10.89
CA THR A 40 -11.22 16.51 -11.37
C THR A 40 -11.01 15.37 -10.37
N SER A 41 -10.29 14.36 -10.81
CA SER A 41 -9.86 13.22 -10.01
C SER A 41 -8.37 12.99 -10.15
N GLU A 42 -7.75 12.45 -9.11
CA GLU A 42 -6.39 11.90 -9.14
C GLU A 42 -6.46 10.43 -8.73
N ASP A 43 -5.75 9.56 -9.45
CA ASP A 43 -5.78 8.12 -9.24
C ASP A 43 -4.39 7.50 -9.10
N PHE A 44 -4.31 6.48 -8.25
CA PHE A 44 -3.11 5.72 -7.94
C PHE A 44 -3.42 4.24 -8.08
N SER A 45 -2.53 3.49 -8.73
CA SER A 45 -2.70 2.04 -8.91
C SER A 45 -1.71 1.24 -8.09
N PHE A 46 -2.14 0.05 -7.68
CA PHE A 46 -1.30 -0.97 -7.08
C PHE A 46 -1.81 -2.35 -7.47
N THR A 47 -0.92 -3.35 -7.46
CA THR A 47 -1.27 -4.72 -7.80
C THR A 47 -1.11 -5.59 -6.58
N VAL A 48 -2.08 -6.47 -6.36
CA VAL A 48 -2.05 -7.52 -5.35
C VAL A 48 -1.93 -8.86 -6.06
N ASP A 49 -1.01 -9.69 -5.59
CA ASP A 49 -0.84 -11.06 -6.06
C ASP A 49 -0.94 -12.01 -4.86
N THR A 50 -2.13 -12.55 -4.62
CA THR A 50 -2.42 -13.43 -3.50
C THR A 50 -1.79 -14.81 -3.60
N ASP A 51 -1.18 -15.16 -4.74
CA ASP A 51 -0.39 -16.39 -4.87
C ASP A 51 0.97 -16.27 -4.15
N ILE A 52 1.42 -15.04 -3.88
CA ILE A 52 2.69 -14.74 -3.20
C ILE A 52 2.52 -13.89 -1.93
N GLN A 53 1.43 -13.13 -1.84
CA GLN A 53 1.07 -12.27 -0.71
C GLN A 53 -0.12 -12.88 0.05
N GLN A 54 0.02 -13.06 1.35
CA GLN A 54 -1.08 -13.50 2.22
C GLN A 54 -1.51 -12.36 3.16
N ASN A 55 -2.77 -12.38 3.60
CA ASN A 55 -3.34 -11.41 4.53
C ASN A 55 -3.11 -9.94 4.08
N VAL A 56 -3.45 -9.65 2.83
CA VAL A 56 -3.21 -8.32 2.25
C VAL A 56 -4.17 -7.31 2.87
N ILE A 57 -3.64 -6.22 3.41
CA ILE A 57 -4.40 -5.14 4.05
C ILE A 57 -4.02 -3.83 3.38
N LEU A 58 -5.00 -3.10 2.86
CA LEU A 58 -4.84 -1.71 2.49
C LEU A 58 -5.24 -0.84 3.67
N GLN A 59 -4.32 0.02 4.10
CA GLN A 59 -4.59 0.97 5.18
C GLN A 59 -3.94 2.31 4.89
N GLY A 60 -4.51 3.36 5.46
CA GLY A 60 -3.92 4.67 5.34
C GLY A 60 -4.77 5.76 5.96
N GLU A 61 -4.29 6.97 5.77
CA GLU A 61 -4.99 8.18 6.12
C GLU A 61 -4.80 9.24 5.04
N PHE A 62 -5.74 10.17 4.98
CA PHE A 62 -5.57 11.38 4.21
C PHE A 62 -6.17 12.57 4.93
N SER A 63 -5.69 13.76 4.58
CA SER A 63 -6.25 15.05 4.98
C SER A 63 -6.30 15.99 3.78
N VAL A 64 -7.25 16.93 3.83
CA VAL A 64 -7.55 17.87 2.75
C VAL A 64 -7.50 19.28 3.30
N GLU A 65 -6.65 20.12 2.71
CA GLU A 65 -6.63 21.55 3.00
C GLU A 65 -7.65 22.28 2.11
N ASN A 66 -8.42 23.18 2.73
CA ASN A 66 -9.38 24.07 2.07
C ASN A 66 -10.51 23.37 1.30
N GLY A 67 -10.94 22.19 1.75
CA GLY A 67 -12.11 21.55 1.17
C GLY A 67 -12.35 20.15 1.67
N SER A 68 -12.93 19.33 0.81
CA SER A 68 -13.25 17.93 1.10
C SER A 68 -13.23 17.16 -0.21
N VAL A 69 -12.86 15.89 -0.13
CA VAL A 69 -12.80 14.99 -1.27
C VAL A 69 -13.59 13.73 -0.96
N GLN A 70 -13.96 13.01 -2.01
CA GLN A 70 -14.35 11.61 -1.87
C GLN A 70 -13.16 10.74 -2.27
N MET A 71 -12.89 9.68 -1.52
CA MET A 71 -11.94 8.64 -1.91
C MET A 71 -12.69 7.34 -2.20
N ALA A 72 -12.29 6.62 -3.23
CA ALA A 72 -12.84 5.32 -3.58
C ALA A 72 -11.72 4.35 -3.97
N VAL A 73 -11.94 3.07 -3.68
CA VAL A 73 -11.08 1.97 -4.13
C VAL A 73 -11.89 1.01 -4.99
N VAL A 74 -11.37 0.72 -6.17
CA VAL A 74 -12.01 -0.13 -7.20
C VAL A 74 -10.99 -1.09 -7.80
N THR A 75 -11.46 -2.20 -8.39
CA THR A 75 -10.62 -3.06 -9.24
C THR A 75 -10.36 -2.40 -10.60
N GLU A 76 -9.42 -2.92 -11.38
CA GLU A 76 -9.10 -2.42 -12.71
C GLU A 76 -10.32 -2.47 -13.64
N SER A 77 -11.08 -3.57 -13.62
CA SER A 77 -12.28 -3.72 -14.43
C SER A 77 -13.34 -2.65 -14.11
N GLU A 78 -13.57 -2.38 -12.83
CA GLU A 78 -14.49 -1.35 -12.35
C GLU A 78 -13.96 0.07 -12.60
N TYR A 79 -12.65 0.27 -12.52
CA TYR A 79 -12.02 1.54 -12.91
C TYR A 79 -12.28 1.86 -14.39
N GLN A 80 -12.17 0.88 -15.29
CA GLN A 80 -12.49 1.09 -16.71
C GLN A 80 -13.98 1.46 -16.92
N ILE A 81 -14.90 0.84 -16.18
CA ILE A 81 -16.34 1.20 -16.19
C ILE A 81 -16.53 2.65 -15.76
N TRP A 82 -15.85 3.07 -14.69
CA TRP A 82 -15.90 4.44 -14.22
C TRP A 82 -15.33 5.44 -15.24
N ARG A 83 -14.17 5.15 -15.82
CA ARG A 83 -13.56 5.99 -16.88
C ARG A 83 -14.43 6.10 -18.13
N ALA A 84 -15.28 5.10 -18.39
CA ALA A 84 -16.30 5.14 -19.44
C ALA A 84 -17.56 5.96 -19.08
N GLY A 85 -17.62 6.55 -17.88
CA GLY A 85 -18.73 7.36 -17.40
C GLY A 85 -19.91 6.57 -16.84
N SER A 86 -19.71 5.29 -16.53
CA SER A 86 -20.71 4.44 -15.88
C SER A 86 -20.47 4.33 -14.37
N THR A 87 -21.43 3.79 -13.63
CA THR A 87 -21.31 3.60 -12.17
C THR A 87 -20.53 2.32 -11.86
N PRO A 88 -19.33 2.41 -11.25
CA PRO A 88 -18.57 1.23 -10.86
C PRO A 88 -19.12 0.60 -9.58
N THR A 89 -18.80 -0.65 -9.35
CA THR A 89 -18.84 -1.28 -8.03
C THR A 89 -17.59 -0.86 -7.25
N VAL A 90 -17.78 -0.33 -6.04
CA VAL A 90 -16.67 0.09 -5.17
C VAL A 90 -16.39 -0.96 -4.10
N ILE A 91 -15.11 -1.17 -3.80
CA ILE A 91 -14.65 -2.01 -2.69
C ILE A 91 -14.74 -1.21 -1.40
N TYR A 92 -14.25 0.03 -1.46
CA TYR A 92 -14.28 0.99 -0.38
C TYR A 92 -14.64 2.36 -0.96
N SER A 93 -15.38 3.16 -0.21
CA SER A 93 -15.61 4.56 -0.54
C SER A 93 -15.89 5.36 0.71
N THR A 94 -15.38 6.58 0.76
CA THR A 94 -15.75 7.57 1.76
C THR A 94 -16.97 8.38 1.31
N ASP A 95 -17.61 9.05 2.26
CA ASP A 95 -18.39 10.25 1.96
C ASP A 95 -17.44 11.39 1.51
N ILE A 96 -18.00 12.58 1.23
CA ILE A 96 -17.20 13.78 0.98
C ILE A 96 -16.70 14.30 2.33
N VAL A 97 -15.40 14.13 2.60
CA VAL A 97 -14.77 14.42 3.91
C VAL A 97 -13.45 15.17 3.74
N SER A 98 -13.04 15.90 4.78
CA SER A 98 -11.76 16.61 4.83
C SER A 98 -10.61 15.76 5.37
N GLU A 99 -10.93 14.63 6.02
CA GLU A 99 -9.96 13.69 6.56
C GLU A 99 -10.62 12.32 6.71
N ASP A 100 -9.83 11.25 6.61
CA ASP A 100 -10.27 9.90 6.95
C ASP A 100 -9.06 9.02 7.31
N THR A 101 -9.31 7.97 8.11
CA THR A 101 -8.37 6.90 8.40
C THR A 101 -9.07 5.57 8.18
N PHE A 102 -8.48 4.68 7.39
CA PHE A 102 -9.13 3.44 6.98
C PHE A 102 -8.16 2.25 7.01
N SER A 103 -8.74 1.06 7.11
CA SER A 103 -8.03 -0.22 7.05
C SER A 103 -9.02 -1.31 6.64
N PHE A 104 -8.71 -2.05 5.58
CA PHE A 104 -9.52 -3.19 5.13
C PHE A 104 -8.67 -4.24 4.41
N SER A 105 -9.17 -5.47 4.39
CA SER A 105 -8.50 -6.61 3.73
C SER A 105 -8.80 -6.66 2.23
N ILE A 106 -7.83 -7.12 1.45
CA ILE A 106 -7.95 -7.43 0.04
C ILE A 106 -7.72 -8.93 -0.13
N ASP A 107 -8.73 -9.62 -0.66
CA ASP A 107 -8.75 -11.08 -0.71
C ASP A 107 -8.43 -11.66 -2.10
N ASP A 108 -8.50 -10.83 -3.15
CA ASP A 108 -8.36 -11.27 -4.54
C ASP A 108 -7.10 -10.68 -5.22
N SER A 109 -6.41 -11.49 -6.02
CA SER A 109 -5.38 -11.00 -6.96
C SER A 109 -6.00 -10.12 -8.04
N ASP A 110 -5.63 -8.84 -8.08
CA ASP A 110 -6.04 -7.91 -9.14
C ASP A 110 -5.13 -6.66 -9.13
N THR A 111 -5.31 -5.80 -10.13
CA THR A 111 -4.88 -4.40 -10.07
C THR A 111 -6.02 -3.56 -9.50
N TYR A 112 -5.70 -2.72 -8.53
CA TYR A 112 -6.63 -1.86 -7.82
C TYR A 112 -6.27 -0.40 -8.06
N TYR A 113 -7.28 0.47 -8.00
CA TYR A 113 -7.15 1.90 -8.13
C TYR A 113 -7.74 2.60 -6.92
N ILE A 114 -6.94 3.45 -6.29
CA ILE A 114 -7.38 4.46 -5.31
C ILE A 114 -7.63 5.74 -6.08
N VAL A 115 -8.81 6.31 -5.94
CA VAL A 115 -9.17 7.53 -6.65
C VAL A 115 -9.73 8.56 -5.70
N PHE A 116 -9.13 9.76 -5.74
CA PHE A 116 -9.60 10.94 -5.05
C PHE A 116 -10.39 11.80 -6.02
N LEU A 117 -11.63 12.16 -5.66
CA LEU A 117 -12.48 13.06 -6.44
C LEU A 117 -12.68 14.37 -5.69
N ASN A 118 -12.49 15.48 -6.41
CA ASN A 118 -12.88 16.79 -5.93
C ASN A 118 -14.12 17.28 -6.69
N ASN A 119 -15.30 17.05 -6.11
CA ASN A 119 -16.57 17.57 -6.59
C ASN A 119 -16.88 18.99 -6.06
N GLY A 120 -15.96 19.58 -5.28
CA GLY A 120 -16.05 20.93 -4.77
C GLY A 120 -15.74 22.00 -5.83
N PRO A 121 -16.04 23.27 -5.53
CA PRO A 121 -15.88 24.38 -6.48
C PRO A 121 -14.43 24.88 -6.63
N ASP A 122 -13.56 24.56 -5.66
CA ASP A 122 -12.21 25.09 -5.57
C ASP A 122 -11.17 23.96 -5.67
N THR A 123 -9.94 24.30 -6.06
CA THR A 123 -8.80 23.37 -5.94
C THR A 123 -8.49 23.11 -4.47
N VAL A 124 -8.27 21.85 -4.12
CA VAL A 124 -7.88 21.44 -2.76
C VAL A 124 -6.47 20.86 -2.76
N THR A 125 -5.82 20.85 -1.59
CA THR A 125 -4.55 20.15 -1.39
C THR A 125 -4.82 18.88 -0.60
N VAL A 126 -4.44 17.72 -1.13
CA VAL A 126 -4.58 16.43 -0.44
C VAL A 126 -3.22 15.97 0.03
N ASN A 127 -3.12 15.60 1.30
CA ASN A 127 -1.98 14.89 1.87
C ASN A 127 -2.43 13.46 2.20
N ALA A 128 -1.83 12.46 1.57
CA ALA A 128 -2.22 11.07 1.71
C ALA A 128 -1.01 10.15 1.99
N GLU A 129 -1.18 9.29 2.99
CA GLU A 129 -0.24 8.24 3.39
C GLU A 129 -0.99 6.90 3.43
N ILE A 130 -0.81 6.09 2.39
CA ILE A 130 -1.52 4.83 2.17
C ILE A 130 -0.52 3.73 1.85
N PHE A 131 -0.68 2.59 2.53
CA PHE A 131 0.24 1.47 2.49
C PHE A 131 -0.51 0.16 2.25
N LEU A 132 0.15 -0.74 1.53
CA LEU A 132 -0.23 -2.13 1.39
C LEU A 132 0.62 -2.97 2.34
N LEU A 133 -0.03 -3.62 3.30
CA LEU A 133 0.60 -4.59 4.19
C LEU A 133 0.31 -6.00 3.67
N SER A 134 1.27 -6.90 3.79
CA SER A 134 1.08 -8.30 3.42
C SER A 134 2.14 -9.16 4.08
N THR A 135 1.77 -10.37 4.48
CA THR A 135 2.74 -11.40 4.85
C THR A 135 3.20 -12.13 3.59
N ALA A 136 4.50 -12.15 3.30
CA ALA A 136 5.04 -12.96 2.21
C ALA A 136 4.95 -14.45 2.55
N GLU A 137 4.68 -15.29 1.56
CA GLU A 137 4.78 -16.74 1.73
C GLU A 137 6.26 -17.12 1.98
N GLN A 138 6.56 -17.76 3.12
CA GLN A 138 7.87 -18.36 3.32
C GLN A 138 7.98 -19.58 2.41
N GLU A 139 8.84 -19.52 1.39
CA GLU A 139 9.26 -20.73 0.67
C GLU A 139 9.94 -21.68 1.69
N ILE A 140 9.36 -22.86 1.89
CA ILE A 140 9.86 -23.94 2.77
C ILE A 140 10.64 -24.98 1.97
#